data_AF-A0A7Z9FL79-F1
#
_entry.id   AF-A0A7Z9FL79-F1
#
_cell.length_a   1.000
_cell.length_b   1.000
_cell.length_c   1.000
_cell.angle_alpha   90.00
_cell.angle_beta   90.00
_cell.angle_gamma   90.00
#
_symmetry.space_group_name_H-M   'P 1'
#
loop_
_entity.id
_entity.type
_entity.pdbx_description
1 polymer ?
#
loop_
_entity_poly.entity_id
_entity_poly.type
_entity_poly.pdbx_seq_one_letter_code
_entity_poly.pdbx_strand_id
1 'polypeptide(L)' 'ADGKIPLPDFWGGFRIKPKSFEFWQGRPNRLHDRFLYSKSDNESWCIERLAP' A
#
# COMPACT_ATOMS: atom_id res chain seq x y z
N ALA A 1 -23.34 -2.36 36.63
CA ALA A 1 -23.88 -2.77 35.33
C ALA A 1 -22.70 -3.13 34.44
N ASP A 2 -22.24 -4.38 34.47
CA ASP A 2 -21.06 -4.82 33.69
C ASP A 2 -21.50 -5.45 32.36
N GLY A 3 -22.35 -4.74 31.63
CA GLY A 3 -22.90 -5.16 30.34
C GLY A 3 -21.82 -5.16 29.26
N LYS A 4 -21.09 -6.27 29.12
CA LYS A 4 -20.17 -6.47 27.99
C LYS A 4 -20.98 -6.64 26.71
N ILE A 5 -20.81 -5.71 25.77
CA ILE A 5 -21.33 -5.81 24.41
C ILE A 5 -20.46 -6.83 23.66
N PRO A 6 -21.02 -7.93 23.14
CA PRO A 6 -20.25 -8.91 22.38
C PRO A 6 -19.81 -8.29 21.05
N LEU A 7 -18.62 -8.68 20.60
CA LEU A 7 -18.16 -8.34 19.26
C LEU A 7 -19.03 -9.08 18.24
N PRO A 8 -19.66 -8.40 17.27
CA PRO A 8 -20.46 -9.09 16.26
C PRO A 8 -19.59 -10.01 15.40
N ASP A 9 -20.11 -11.18 15.02
CA ASP A 9 -19.36 -12.18 14.22
C ASP A 9 -18.94 -11.65 12.83
N PHE A 10 -19.64 -10.65 12.32
CA PHE A 10 -19.31 -9.98 11.06
C PHE A 10 -18.27 -8.86 11.21
N TRP A 11 -17.93 -8.47 12.44
CA TRP A 11 -16.99 -7.40 12.71
C TRP A 11 -15.55 -7.94 12.62
N GLY A 12 -14.77 -7.31 11.76
CA GLY A 12 -13.40 -7.72 11.51
C GLY A 12 -12.68 -6.69 10.66
N GLY A 13 -11.60 -7.11 10.01
CA GLY A 13 -10.80 -6.26 9.15
C GLY A 13 -10.45 -6.92 7.83
N PHE A 14 -10.08 -6.10 6.86
CA PHE A 14 -9.57 -6.55 5.58
C PHE A 14 -8.06 -6.35 5.52
N ARG A 15 -7.35 -7.32 4.92
CA ARG A 15 -5.94 -7.17 4.58
C ARG A 15 -5.82 -6.90 3.08
N ILE A 16 -5.24 -5.74 2.74
CA ILE A 16 -4.81 -5.46 1.37
C ILE A 16 -3.47 -6.16 1.15
N LYS A 17 -3.43 -7.08 0.19
CA LYS A 17 -2.19 -7.64 -0.35
C LYS A 17 -1.79 -6.80 -1.57
N PRO A 18 -0.77 -5.94 -1.47
CA PRO A 18 -0.43 -5.06 -2.58
C PRO A 18 0.10 -5.86 -3.77
N LYS A 19 -0.43 -5.57 -4.96
CA LYS A 19 0.15 -5.98 -6.24
C LYS A 19 1.19 -4.97 -6.73
N SER A 20 1.01 -3.71 -6.36
CA SER A 20 1.95 -2.62 -6.60
C SER A 20 1.72 -1.50 -5.59
N PHE A 21 2.72 -0.63 -5.46
CA PHE A 21 2.64 0.63 -4.72
C PHE A 21 3.72 1.60 -5.21
N GLU A 22 3.48 2.90 -5.06
CA GLU A 22 4.39 3.96 -5.51
C GLU A 22 4.88 4.77 -4.32
N PHE A 23 6.18 5.03 -4.25
CA PHE A 23 6.73 6.10 -3.43
C PHE A 23 6.90 7.34 -4.30
N TRP A 24 6.20 8.41 -3.92
CA TRP A 24 6.27 9.71 -4.55
C TRP A 24 6.94 10.70 -3.59
N GLN A 25 8.00 11.36 -4.05
CA GLN A 25 8.71 12.37 -3.27
C GLN A 25 8.77 13.71 -4.02
N GLY A 26 8.26 14.74 -3.36
CA GLY A 26 8.26 16.12 -3.84
C GLY A 26 9.67 16.70 -3.99
N ARG A 27 9.93 17.44 -5.08
CA ARG A 27 11.16 18.22 -5.29
C ARG A 27 10.81 19.66 -5.68
N PRO A 28 11.56 20.69 -5.25
CA PRO A 28 11.25 22.09 -5.55
C PRO A 28 11.26 22.43 -7.05
N ASN A 29 12.09 21.74 -7.84
CA ASN A 29 12.21 21.93 -9.29
C ASN A 29 11.12 21.20 -10.10
N ARG A 30 10.09 20.65 -9.44
CA ARG A 30 8.99 19.86 -10.04
C ARG A 30 9.42 18.55 -10.70
N LEU A 31 10.69 18.16 -10.56
CA LEU A 31 11.17 16.84 -10.98
C LEU A 31 11.04 15.87 -9.82
N HIS A 32 9.81 15.44 -9.56
CA HIS A 32 9.46 14.47 -8.53
C HIS A 32 10.17 13.13 -8.70
N ASP A 33 10.58 12.54 -7.58
CA ASP A 33 11.08 11.16 -7.58
C ASP A 33 9.88 10.23 -7.43
N ARG A 34 9.69 9.34 -8.41
CA ARG A 34 8.59 8.38 -8.45
C ARG A 34 9.15 6.98 -8.60
N PHE A 35 9.00 6.15 -7.58
CA PHE A 35 9.44 4.76 -7.59
C PHE A 35 8.25 3.82 -7.47
N LEU A 36 7.96 3.09 -8.55
CA LEU A 36 6.91 2.08 -8.60
C LEU A 36 7.49 0.72 -8.22
N TYR A 37 6.91 0.11 -7.20
CA TYR A 37 7.15 -1.28 -6.84
C TYR A 37 6.01 -2.12 -7.40
N SER A 38 6.33 -3.17 -8.15
CA SER A 38 5.35 -4.11 -8.70
C SER A 38 5.74 -5.55 -8.37
N LYS A 39 4.75 -6.38 -8.08
CA LYS A 39 4.94 -7.81 -7.82
C LYS A 39 5.00 -8.55 -9.16
N SER A 40 6.10 -9.26 -9.41
CA SER A 40 6.26 -10.11 -10.59
C SER A 40 5.63 -11.50 -10.39
N ASP A 41 5.50 -12.26 -11.48
CA ASP A 41 4.87 -13.59 -11.47
C ASP A 41 5.55 -14.61 -10.54
N ASN A 42 6.83 -14.42 -10.23
CA ASN A 42 7.60 -15.24 -9.29
C ASN A 42 7.57 -14.70 -7.84
N GLU A 43 6.62 -13.83 -7.49
CA GLU A 43 6.47 -13.20 -6.18
C GLU A 43 7.66 -12.32 -5.74
N SER A 44 8.54 -11.93 -6.66
CA SER A 44 9.59 -10.94 -6.39
C SER A 44 9.08 -9.51 -6.58
N TRP A 45 9.80 -8.53 -6.02
CA TRP A 45 9.49 -7.12 -6.24
C TRP A 45 10.40 -6.55 -7.31
N CYS A 46 9.80 -5.94 -8.34
CA CYS A 46 10.48 -5.15 -9.35
C CYS A 46 10.32 -3.67 -9.02
N ILE A 47 11.33 -2.85 -9.35
CA ILE A 47 11.34 -1.41 -9.08
C ILE A 47 11.59 -0.67 -10.39
N GLU A 48 10.77 0.32 -10.67
CA GLU A 48 10.91 1.23 -11.82
C GLU A 48 10.89 2.68 -11.35
N ARG A 49 11.74 3.53 -11.95
CA ARG A 49 11.70 4.98 -11.76
C ARG A 49 10.86 5.61 -12.87
N LEU A 50 9.74 6.24 -12.49
CA LEU A 50 8.84 6.89 -13.43
C LEU A 50 9.24 8.36 -13.65
N ALA A 51 8.85 8.91 -14.80
CA ALA A 51 8.98 10.34 -15.05
C ALA A 51 8.04 11.15 -14.11
N PRO A 52 8.51 12.31 -13.61
CA PRO A 52 7.69 13.23 -12.82
C PRO A 52 6.57 13.90 -13.61
#